data_AF-A0A9P9Q835-F1
#
_entry.id   AF-A0A9P9Q835-F1
#
_cell.length_a   1.000
_cell.length_b   1.000
_cell.length_c   1.000
_cell.angle_alpha   90.00
_cell.angle_beta   90.00
_cell.angle_gamma   90.00
#
_symmetry.space_group_name_H-M   'P 1'
#
loop_
_entity.id
_entity.type
_entity.pdbx_description
1 polymer ?
#
loop_
_entity_poly.entity_id
_entity_poly.type
_entity_poly.pdbx_seq_one_letter_code
_entity_poly.pdbx_strand_id
1 'polypeptide(L)'
;MDYSPNPNRPRGILPVLCYGHRKLPKQKGIITFILGANRQRPLAGVLHNAIFNTTRRCRGQMLYVVPPLLGAYLLLDWAEKKNRWLNSKEGRLTTEETEK
;
A
#
# COMPACT_ATOMS: atom_id res chain seq x y z
N MET A 1 -31.36 14.97 8.63
CA MET A 1 -30.99 13.99 9.65
C MET A 1 -32.17 13.05 9.76
N ASP A 2 -32.15 11.94 9.03
CA ASP A 2 -33.24 10.95 9.11
C ASP A 2 -32.84 9.96 10.21
N TYR A 3 -33.33 10.19 11.44
CA TYR A 3 -33.12 9.27 12.56
C TYR A 3 -33.81 7.93 12.24
N SER A 4 -33.03 6.85 12.17
CA SER A 4 -33.52 5.49 11.94
C SER A 4 -33.61 4.78 13.28
N PRO A 5 -34.81 4.43 13.79
CA PRO A 5 -35.01 3.83 15.11
C PRO A 5 -34.46 2.40 15.26
N ASN A 6 -33.98 1.78 14.17
CA ASN A 6 -33.34 0.46 14.21
C ASN A 6 -32.03 0.46 13.38
N PRO A 7 -30.85 0.41 14.02
CA PRO A 7 -29.55 0.40 13.34
C PRO A 7 -29.12 -0.98 12.80
N ASN A 8 -29.78 -2.08 13.21
CA ASN A 8 -29.32 -3.46 12.98
C ASN A 8 -30.09 -4.19 11.86
N ARG A 9 -30.43 -3.50 10.79
CA ARG A 9 -30.96 -4.12 9.57
C ARG A 9 -29.81 -4.36 8.58
N PRO A 10 -29.67 -5.56 7.99
CA PRO A 10 -28.61 -5.82 7.01
C PRO A 10 -28.80 -4.86 5.84
N ARG A 11 -27.93 -3.85 5.76
CA ARG A 11 -27.97 -2.87 4.67
C ARG A 11 -27.47 -3.61 3.43
N GLY A 12 -28.41 -4.07 2.59
CA GLY A 12 -28.09 -4.67 1.30
C GLY A 12 -27.06 -3.81 0.56
N ILE A 13 -25.87 -4.36 0.37
CA ILE A 13 -24.69 -3.69 -0.19
C ILE A 13 -24.95 -3.54 -1.69
N LEU A 14 -25.72 -2.53 -2.05
CA LEU A 14 -25.81 -2.08 -3.43
C LEU A 14 -24.83 -0.91 -3.55
N PRO A 15 -23.69 -1.08 -4.24
CA PRO A 15 -22.82 0.06 -4.54
C PRO A 15 -23.64 1.11 -5.28
N VAL A 16 -23.37 2.38 -5.01
CA VAL A 16 -24.01 3.50 -5.72
C VAL A 16 -23.70 3.38 -7.21
N LEU A 17 -24.69 2.93 -7.99
CA LEU A 17 -24.51 2.57 -9.40
C LEU A 17 -24.49 3.78 -10.35
N CYS A 18 -24.90 4.97 -9.92
CA CYS A 18 -24.97 6.16 -10.77
C CYS A 18 -24.95 7.50 -10.02
N TYR A 19 -24.71 8.58 -10.77
CA TYR A 19 -24.81 9.96 -10.28
C TYR A 19 -26.20 10.26 -9.70
N GLY A 20 -26.25 10.96 -8.57
CA GLY A 20 -27.52 11.38 -7.94
C GLY A 20 -28.28 10.27 -7.20
N HIS A 21 -27.68 9.10 -6.99
CA HIS A 21 -28.36 7.97 -6.34
C HIS A 21 -28.83 8.29 -4.90
N ARG A 22 -30.12 8.11 -4.63
CA ARG A 22 -30.82 8.53 -3.39
C ARG A 22 -30.32 7.85 -2.10
N LYS A 23 -29.57 6.75 -2.19
CA LYS A 23 -28.93 6.11 -1.00
C LYS A 23 -27.67 6.85 -0.52
N LEU A 24 -27.20 7.88 -1.22
CA LEU A 24 -26.14 8.75 -0.71
C LEU A 24 -26.61 9.48 0.56
N PRO A 25 -25.71 9.72 1.53
CA PRO A 25 -26.04 10.53 2.69
C PRO A 25 -26.43 11.95 2.24
N LYS A 26 -27.53 12.48 2.79
CA LYS A 26 -27.98 13.86 2.52
C LYS A 26 -26.90 14.85 2.99
N GLN A 27 -26.29 15.60 2.07
CA GLN A 27 -25.30 16.65 2.37
C GLN A 27 -26.00 18.02 2.38
N LYS A 28 -25.78 18.84 3.41
CA LYS A 28 -26.30 20.21 3.51
C LYS A 28 -25.21 21.11 4.10
N GLY A 29 -25.03 22.31 3.54
CA GLY A 29 -24.13 23.33 4.09
C GLY A 29 -22.65 23.25 3.67
N ILE A 30 -22.30 22.37 2.72
CA ILE A 30 -20.94 22.30 2.15
C ILE A 30 -20.93 23.13 0.87
N ILE A 31 -20.04 24.12 0.78
CA ILE A 31 -19.87 24.98 -0.39
C ILE A 31 -18.46 24.74 -0.96
N THR A 32 -18.38 24.33 -2.21
CA THR A 32 -17.11 24.02 -2.90
C THR A 32 -16.84 25.07 -3.96
N PHE A 33 -15.66 25.69 -3.92
CA PHE A 33 -15.20 26.66 -4.91
C PHE A 33 -14.06 26.07 -5.74
N ILE A 34 -14.04 26.34 -7.05
CA ILE A 34 -13.04 25.82 -7.98
C ILE A 34 -12.67 26.93 -8.98
N LEU A 35 -11.40 27.05 -9.34
CA LEU A 35 -10.92 27.90 -10.44
C LEU A 35 -10.79 27.07 -11.73
N GLY A 36 -11.19 27.64 -12.87
CA GLY A 36 -11.05 26.98 -14.17
C GLY A 36 -9.59 26.62 -14.49
N ALA A 37 -9.36 25.45 -15.08
CA ALA A 37 -8.02 24.92 -15.33
C ALA A 37 -7.14 25.87 -16.18
N ASN A 38 -7.74 26.55 -17.17
CA ASN A 38 -7.03 27.50 -18.04
C ASN A 38 -6.48 28.73 -17.31
N ARG A 39 -6.94 29.01 -16.08
CA ARG A 39 -6.46 30.12 -15.25
C ARG A 39 -5.41 29.69 -14.23
N GLN A 40 -5.14 28.40 -14.11
CA GLN A 40 -4.14 27.85 -13.19
C GLN A 40 -2.85 27.53 -13.95
N ARG A 41 -1.71 27.60 -13.26
CA ARG A 41 -0.42 27.13 -13.78
C ARG A 41 -0.29 25.64 -13.43
N PRO A 42 -0.40 24.70 -14.40
CA PRO A 42 -0.59 23.28 -14.09
C PRO A 42 0.60 22.62 -13.37
N LEU A 43 1.82 23.13 -13.59
CA LEU A 43 3.05 22.58 -12.98
C LEU A 43 3.68 23.50 -11.94
N ALA A 44 2.95 24.52 -11.47
CA ALA A 44 3.49 25.43 -10.46
C ALA A 44 3.85 24.67 -9.17
N GLY A 45 5.11 24.79 -8.74
CA GLY A 45 5.60 24.18 -7.50
C GLY A 45 5.78 22.67 -7.55
N VAL A 46 5.65 22.01 -8.71
CA VAL A 46 5.71 20.55 -8.81
C VAL A 46 7.05 19.99 -8.30
N LEU A 47 8.19 20.59 -8.64
CA LEU A 47 9.50 20.10 -8.19
C LEU A 47 9.64 20.13 -6.66
N HIS A 48 9.37 21.29 -6.06
CA HIS A 48 9.42 21.46 -4.61
C HIS A 48 8.44 20.51 -3.91
N ASN A 49 7.18 20.49 -4.35
CA ASN A 49 6.15 19.65 -3.77
C ASN A 49 6.44 18.16 -3.99
N ALA A 50 6.93 17.76 -5.16
CA ALA A 50 7.26 16.38 -5.47
C ALA A 50 8.38 15.87 -4.56
N ILE A 51 9.41 16.65 -4.27
CA ILE A 51 10.48 16.20 -3.39
C ILE A 51 10.00 16.16 -1.93
N PHE A 52 9.50 17.27 -1.39
CA PHE A 52 9.22 17.35 0.05
C PHE A 52 7.94 16.62 0.47
N ASN A 53 6.88 16.65 -0.34
CA ASN A 53 5.64 15.92 -0.01
C ASN A 53 5.84 14.41 -0.19
N THR A 54 6.56 13.98 -1.23
CA THR A 54 6.77 12.54 -1.47
C THR A 54 7.70 11.96 -0.42
N THR A 55 8.80 12.62 -0.07
CA THR A 55 9.69 12.14 1.01
C THR A 55 8.96 12.01 2.34
N ARG A 56 8.14 13.00 2.72
CA ARG A 56 7.30 12.93 3.93
C ARG A 56 6.31 11.77 3.89
N ARG A 57 5.69 11.49 2.74
CA ARG A 57 4.75 10.36 2.57
C ARG A 57 5.46 9.01 2.62
N CYS A 58 6.60 8.87 1.93
CA CYS A 58 7.39 7.64 1.90
C CYS A 58 7.93 7.30 3.28
N ARG A 59 8.37 8.29 4.07
CA ARG A 59 8.90 8.05 5.42
C ARG A 59 7.88 7.39 6.35
N GLY A 60 6.60 7.74 6.25
CA GLY A 60 5.54 7.13 7.07
C GLY A 60 5.25 5.66 6.73
N GLN A 61 5.60 5.21 5.53
CA GLN A 61 5.36 3.83 5.06
C GLN A 61 6.62 2.96 5.07
N MET A 62 7.80 3.58 5.17
CA MET A 62 9.08 2.90 5.09
C MET A 62 9.21 1.75 6.09
N LEU A 63 8.74 1.92 7.33
CA LEU A 63 8.82 0.88 8.36
C LEU A 63 7.88 -0.32 8.13
N TYR A 64 6.85 -0.17 7.31
CA TYR A 64 5.96 -1.28 6.97
C TYR A 64 6.46 -2.07 5.76
N VAL A 65 7.16 -1.40 4.84
CA VAL A 65 7.58 -1.99 3.57
C VAL A 65 9.03 -2.51 3.64
N VAL A 66 9.95 -1.77 4.25
CA VAL A 66 11.37 -2.11 4.24
C VAL A 66 11.70 -3.36 5.05
N PRO A 67 11.22 -3.53 6.30
CA PRO A 67 11.59 -4.73 7.09
C PRO A 67 11.21 -6.07 6.45
N PRO A 68 9.98 -6.28 5.93
CA PRO A 68 9.66 -7.56 5.30
C PRO A 68 10.43 -7.81 4.00
N LEU A 69 10.67 -6.76 3.19
CA LEU A 69 11.47 -6.89 1.97
C LEU A 69 12.93 -7.20 2.25
N LEU A 70 13.51 -6.53 3.26
CA LEU A 70 14.88 -6.80 3.69
C LEU A 70 15.00 -8.23 4.25
N GLY A 71 14.05 -8.64 5.09
CA GLY A 71 14.01 -10.01 5.62
C GLY A 71 13.91 -11.06 4.51
N ALA A 72 13.04 -10.85 3.52
CA ALA A 72 12.91 -11.75 2.38
C ALA A 72 14.19 -11.82 1.54
N TYR A 73 14.84 -10.68 1.29
CA TYR A 73 16.09 -10.64 0.54
C TYR A 73 17.22 -11.40 1.24
N LEU A 74 17.38 -11.19 2.55
CA LEU A 74 18.40 -11.89 3.34
C LEU A 74 18.13 -13.40 3.41
N LEU A 75 16.87 -13.81 3.56
CA LEU A 75 16.49 -15.21 3.56
C LEU A 75 16.79 -15.88 2.22
N LEU A 76 16.51 -15.18 1.11
CA LEU A 76 16.78 -15.69 -0.23
C LEU A 76 18.29 -15.85 -0.48
N ASP A 77 19.10 -14.85 -0.11
CA ASP A 77 20.56 -14.89 -0.23
C ASP A 77 21.17 -16.04 0.60
N TRP A 78 20.67 -16.23 1.83
CA TRP A 78 21.05 -17.36 2.67
C TRP A 78 20.69 -18.70 2.02
N ALA A 79 19.46 -18.84 1.52
CA ALA A 79 18.98 -20.07 0.90
C ALA A 79 19.78 -20.42 -0.36
N GLU A 80 20.10 -19.44 -1.21
CA GLU A 80 20.89 -19.65 -2.42
C GLU A 80 22.33 -20.09 -2.09
N LYS A 81 22.97 -19.43 -1.12
CA LYS A 81 24.32 -19.80 -0.65
C LYS A 81 24.32 -21.20 -0.05
N LYS A 82 23.35 -21.54 0.79
CA LYS A 82 23.25 -22.87 1.39
C LYS A 82 23.00 -23.94 0.33
N ASN A 83 22.12 -23.69 -0.63
CA ASN A 83 21.85 -24.61 -1.73
C ASN A 83 23.09 -24.85 -2.60
N ARG A 84 23.85 -23.79 -2.93
CA ARG A 84 25.12 -23.92 -3.66
C ARG A 84 26.15 -24.74 -2.88
N TRP A 85 26.28 -24.50 -1.57
CA TRP A 85 27.21 -25.23 -0.72
C TRP A 85 26.85 -26.73 -0.62
N LEU A 86 25.58 -27.08 -0.44
CA LEU A 86 25.15 -28.49 -0.38
C LEU A 86 25.43 -29.25 -1.68
N ASN A 87 25.30 -28.59 -2.83
CA ASN A 87 25.62 -29.19 -4.13
C ASN A 87 27.11 -29.13 -4.50
N SER A 88 27.95 -28.56 -3.64
CA SER A 88 29.40 -28.52 -3.82
C SER A 88 30.06 -29.83 -3.37
N LYS A 89 31.30 -30.08 -3.80
CA LYS A 89 32.04 -31.30 -3.44
C LYS A 89 32.27 -31.42 -1.94
N GLU A 90 32.67 -30.32 -1.31
CA GLU A 90 32.91 -30.25 0.13
C GLU A 90 31.61 -30.51 0.92
N GLY A 91 30.49 -29.91 0.49
CA GLY A 91 29.19 -30.11 1.12
C GLY A 91 28.68 -31.55 1.04
N ARG A 92 28.93 -32.24 -0.09
CA ARG A 92 28.61 -33.67 -0.23
C ARG A 92 29.42 -34.53 0.73
N LEU A 93 30.73 -34.28 0.83
CA LEU A 93 31.62 -35.00 1.74
C LEU A 93 31.19 -34.84 3.21
N THR A 94 30.91 -33.61 3.65
CA THR A 94 30.45 -33.35 5.03
C THR A 94 29.10 -34.03 5.31
N THR A 95 28.21 -34.12 4.32
CA THR A 95 26.92 -34.81 4.47
C THR A 95 27.14 -36.32 4.64
N GLU A 96 28.00 -36.91 3.82
CA GLU A 96 28.40 -38.32 3.89
C GLU A 96 29.11 -38.65 5.23
N GLU A 97 29.93 -37.75 5.76
CA GLU A 97 30.57 -37.89 7.07
C GLU A 97 29.57 -37.78 8.23
N THR A 98 28.53 -36.96 8.09
CA THR A 98 27.49 -36.79 9.13
C THR A 98 26.54 -38.00 9.21
N GLU A 99 26.42 -38.77 8.12
CA GLU A 99 25.53 -39.93 8.01
C GLU A 99 26.17 -41.24 8.52
N LYS A 100 27.47 -41.23 8.82
CA LYS A 100 28.23 -42.35 9.40
C LYS A 100 28.19 -42.37 10.93
#